data_AF-A0A0S7WSR6-F1
#
_entry.id   AF-A0A0S7WSR6-F1
#
_cell.length_a   1.000
_cell.length_b   1.000
_cell.length_c   1.000
_cell.angle_alpha   90.00
_cell.angle_beta   90.00
_cell.angle_gamma   90.00
#
_symmetry.space_group_name_H-M   'P 1'
#
loop_
_entity.id
_entity.type
_entity.pdbx_description
1 polymer ?
#
loop_
_entity_poly.entity_id
_entity_poly.type
_entity_poly.pdbx_seq_one_letter_code
_entity_poly.pdbx_strand_id
1 'polypeptide(L)'
;MPTPQQRARLSVDGAVRIRREKPILICDFWSDAPHAGGCIAGGRYYLHINAHGDVEPCIFVHFAVDNIKDKSLWEVLQSPFFKAIRARQPYHHNLLRPCMIIDHPTVLRQVCAESNPYPTHLGSEAVVTTLCGALDQYASGVAQELDPQWQSNFVEEGFVPTMKL
;
A
#
# COMPACT_ATOMS: atom_id res chain seq x y z
N MET A 1 -12.31 -6.97 5.28
CA MET A 1 -10.94 -7.39 4.85
C MET A 1 -10.80 -8.87 5.13
N PRO A 2 -10.00 -9.63 4.35
CA PRO A 2 -9.64 -11.00 4.71
C PRO A 2 -9.02 -11.03 6.12
N THR A 3 -9.16 -12.13 6.86
CA THR A 3 -8.44 -12.30 8.14
C THR A 3 -6.93 -12.40 7.89
N PRO A 4 -6.08 -12.18 8.92
CA PRO A 4 -4.63 -12.41 8.81
C PRO A 4 -4.27 -13.78 8.23
N GLN A 5 -4.92 -14.86 8.67
CA GLN A 5 -4.70 -16.21 8.18
C GLN A 5 -5.13 -16.37 6.72
N GLN A 6 -6.25 -15.74 6.34
CA GLN A 6 -6.67 -15.73 4.94
C GLN A 6 -5.66 -14.97 4.06
N ARG A 7 -5.07 -13.89 4.58
CA ARG A 7 -4.04 -13.12 3.86
C ARG A 7 -2.76 -13.93 3.66
N ALA A 8 -2.30 -14.61 4.71
CA ALA A 8 -1.19 -15.55 4.67
C ALA A 8 -1.46 -16.76 3.78
N ARG A 9 -2.72 -17.20 3.66
CA ARG A 9 -3.08 -18.23 2.70
C ARG A 9 -2.99 -17.71 1.26
N LEU A 10 -3.49 -16.51 0.99
CA LEU A 10 -3.50 -15.92 -0.35
C LEU A 10 -2.09 -15.65 -0.90
N SER A 11 -1.10 -15.37 -0.04
CA SER A 11 0.31 -15.23 -0.48
C SER A 11 0.92 -16.52 -1.04
N VAL A 12 0.34 -17.69 -0.73
CA VAL A 12 0.81 -18.99 -1.23
C VAL A 12 -0.17 -19.59 -2.23
N ASP A 13 -1.46 -19.62 -1.89
CA ASP A 13 -2.53 -20.28 -2.66
C ASP A 13 -3.17 -19.37 -3.73
N GLY A 14 -2.85 -18.08 -3.73
CA GLY A 14 -3.38 -17.09 -4.66
C GLY A 14 -2.64 -17.06 -5.99
N ALA A 15 -2.10 -15.89 -6.34
CA ALA A 15 -1.41 -15.70 -7.61
C ALA A 15 -0.17 -16.61 -7.77
N VAL A 16 0.57 -16.86 -6.69
CA VAL A 16 1.73 -17.78 -6.68
C VAL A 16 1.33 -19.19 -7.16
N ARG A 17 0.28 -19.77 -6.60
CA ARG A 17 -0.23 -21.09 -7.02
C ARG A 17 -0.65 -21.10 -8.49
N ILE A 18 -1.38 -20.07 -8.93
CA ILE A 18 -1.84 -19.99 -10.33
C ILE A 18 -0.64 -19.94 -11.29
N ARG A 19 0.39 -19.15 -11.00
CA ARG A 19 1.62 -19.10 -11.80
C ARG A 19 2.37 -20.43 -11.83
N ARG A 20 2.30 -21.22 -10.75
CA ARG A 20 2.89 -22.57 -10.69
C ARG A 20 2.12 -23.60 -11.52
N GLU A 21 0.80 -23.48 -11.57
CA GLU A 21 -0.08 -24.53 -12.13
C GLU A 21 -0.58 -24.24 -13.55
N LYS A 22 -0.52 -22.98 -13.99
CA LYS A 22 -1.07 -22.53 -15.28
C LYS A 22 -0.04 -21.68 -16.03
N PRO A 23 0.01 -21.75 -17.38
CA PRO A 23 0.86 -20.89 -18.20
C PRO A 23 0.26 -19.48 -18.33
N ILE A 24 -0.07 -18.84 -17.20
CA ILE A 24 -0.69 -17.52 -17.12
C ILE A 24 0.14 -16.68 -16.16
N LEU A 25 0.62 -15.53 -16.65
CA LEU A 25 1.18 -14.51 -15.77
C LEU A 25 0.02 -13.77 -15.09
N ILE A 26 -0.12 -13.96 -13.78
CA ILE A 26 -1.04 -13.22 -12.94
C ILE A 26 -0.26 -12.45 -11.89
N CYS A 27 -0.70 -11.24 -11.58
CA CYS A 27 -0.14 -10.42 -10.51
C CYS A 27 -1.25 -10.06 -9.53
N ASP A 28 -0.99 -10.23 -8.24
CA ASP A 28 -1.89 -9.90 -7.15
C ASP A 28 -1.59 -8.53 -6.54
N PHE A 29 -2.65 -7.82 -6.18
CA PHE A 29 -2.57 -6.60 -5.40
C PHE A 29 -2.40 -6.94 -3.92
N TRP A 30 -1.16 -7.24 -3.53
CA TRP A 30 -0.56 -7.23 -2.18
C TRP A 30 0.55 -8.26 -2.11
N SER A 31 0.23 -9.53 -2.41
CA SER A 31 1.19 -10.62 -2.23
C SER A 31 2.35 -10.57 -3.21
N ASP A 32 2.17 -9.91 -4.36
CA ASP A 32 3.24 -9.67 -5.34
C ASP A 32 3.95 -8.32 -5.17
N ALA A 33 3.68 -7.59 -4.08
CA ALA A 33 4.44 -6.38 -3.75
C ALA A 33 5.97 -6.59 -3.66
N PRO A 34 6.52 -7.74 -3.23
CA PRO A 34 7.96 -7.99 -3.34
C PRO A 34 8.50 -7.79 -4.77
N HIS A 35 7.73 -8.20 -5.79
CA HIS A 35 8.10 -8.05 -7.20
C HIS A 35 7.95 -6.61 -7.72
N ALA A 36 7.20 -5.76 -7.02
CA ALA A 36 7.09 -4.32 -7.31
C ALA A 36 8.01 -3.44 -6.43
N GLY A 37 8.81 -4.06 -5.55
CA GLY A 37 9.61 -3.34 -4.55
C GLY A 37 8.75 -2.64 -3.48
N GLY A 38 7.61 -3.22 -3.11
CA GLY A 38 6.69 -2.72 -2.09
C GLY A 38 5.46 -1.99 -2.66
N CYS A 39 4.98 -0.99 -1.93
CA CYS A 39 3.83 -0.18 -2.36
C CYS A 39 4.13 0.57 -3.66
N ILE A 40 3.11 0.69 -4.51
CA ILE A 40 3.18 1.42 -5.78
C ILE A 40 2.46 2.78 -5.75
N ALA A 41 1.84 3.11 -4.61
CA ALA A 41 1.06 4.32 -4.38
C ALA A 41 1.90 5.60 -4.37
N GLY A 42 1.23 6.76 -4.33
CA GLY A 42 1.88 8.06 -4.26
C GLY A 42 2.54 8.45 -5.57
N GLY A 43 2.04 7.94 -6.70
CA GLY A 43 2.59 8.22 -8.02
C GLY A 43 3.98 7.62 -8.27
N ARG A 44 4.38 6.61 -7.48
CA ARG A 44 5.62 5.84 -7.76
C ARG A 44 5.46 5.05 -9.05
N TYR A 45 4.38 4.29 -9.16
CA TYR A 45 3.92 3.69 -10.42
C TYR A 45 2.42 3.90 -10.65
N TYR A 46 1.69 4.31 -9.61
CA TYR A 46 0.24 4.36 -9.62
C TYR A 46 -0.30 5.51 -8.75
N LEU A 47 -1.41 6.10 -9.18
CA LEU A 47 -2.26 7.02 -8.45
C LEU A 47 -3.69 6.89 -8.97
N HIS A 48 -4.65 7.47 -8.26
CA HIS A 48 -6.06 7.46 -8.60
C HIS A 48 -6.54 8.90 -8.83
N ILE A 49 -7.29 9.14 -9.91
CA ILE A 49 -8.01 10.39 -10.13
C ILE A 49 -9.49 10.04 -10.10
N ASN A 50 -10.21 10.58 -9.11
CA ASN A 50 -11.63 10.27 -8.95
C ASN A 50 -12.50 11.07 -9.94
N ALA A 51 -13.82 10.82 -9.94
CA ALA A 51 -14.75 11.48 -10.86
C ALA A 51 -14.87 13.01 -10.67
N HIS A 52 -14.47 13.54 -9.51
CA HIS A 52 -14.43 14.98 -9.26
C HIS A 52 -13.10 15.63 -9.69
N GLY A 53 -12.11 14.83 -10.08
CA GLY A 53 -10.78 15.26 -10.47
C GLY A 53 -9.78 15.30 -9.31
N ASP A 54 -10.17 14.90 -8.09
CA ASP A 54 -9.22 14.86 -6.98
C ASP A 54 -8.18 13.78 -7.24
N VAL A 55 -6.91 14.12 -6.98
CA VAL A 55 -5.80 13.20 -7.22
C VAL A 55 -5.41 12.54 -5.90
N GLU A 56 -5.83 11.29 -5.77
CA GLU A 56 -5.60 10.41 -4.62
C GLU A 56 -4.34 9.56 -4.86
N PRO A 57 -3.50 9.31 -3.84
CA PRO A 57 -2.25 8.56 -4.03
C PRO A 57 -2.48 7.07 -4.28
N CYS A 58 -3.69 6.57 -3.99
CA CYS A 58 -4.12 5.19 -4.18
C CYS A 58 -5.65 5.14 -4.17
N ILE A 59 -6.28 4.23 -4.91
CA ILE A 59 -7.75 4.01 -4.89
C ILE A 59 -8.31 3.74 -3.48
N PHE A 60 -7.48 3.28 -2.55
CA PHE A 60 -7.89 3.01 -1.16
C PHE A 60 -7.60 4.17 -0.20
N VAL A 61 -6.98 5.26 -0.67
CA VAL A 61 -6.60 6.42 0.13
C VAL A 61 -7.42 7.61 -0.36
N HIS A 62 -8.65 7.72 0.14
CA HIS A 62 -9.60 8.77 -0.25
C HIS A 62 -9.30 10.11 0.44
N PHE A 63 -8.13 10.65 0.10
CA PHE A 63 -7.58 11.92 0.56
C PHE A 63 -6.85 12.60 -0.59
N ALA A 64 -7.02 13.92 -0.72
CA ALA A 64 -6.33 14.72 -1.71
C ALA A 64 -5.89 16.07 -1.12
N VAL A 65 -4.87 16.66 -1.75
CA VAL A 65 -4.49 18.07 -1.57
C VAL A 65 -4.59 18.86 -2.88
N ASP A 66 -4.77 18.16 -3.99
CA ASP A 66 -4.75 18.72 -5.35
C ASP A 66 -5.86 18.12 -6.22
N ASN A 67 -6.36 18.92 -7.15
CA ASN A 67 -7.30 18.51 -8.19
C ASN A 67 -6.67 18.71 -9.57
N ILE A 68 -6.85 17.74 -10.47
CA ILE A 68 -6.25 17.76 -11.82
C ILE A 68 -6.80 18.88 -12.71
N LYS A 69 -7.94 19.47 -12.34
CA LYS A 69 -8.52 20.62 -13.04
C LYS A 69 -7.73 21.91 -12.81
N ASP A 70 -7.02 22.00 -11.69
CA ASP A 70 -6.33 23.21 -11.24
C ASP A 70 -4.80 23.10 -11.37
N LYS A 71 -4.26 21.87 -11.38
CA LYS A 71 -2.82 21.59 -11.43
C LYS A 71 -2.50 20.51 -12.45
N SER A 72 -1.35 20.62 -13.10
CA SER A 72 -0.83 19.53 -13.94
C SER A 72 -0.47 18.31 -13.08
N LEU A 73 -0.52 17.12 -13.67
CA LEU A 73 -0.14 15.89 -12.96
C LEU A 73 1.31 15.95 -12.45
N TRP A 74 2.20 16.64 -13.17
CA TRP A 74 3.57 16.87 -12.73
C TRP A 74 3.63 17.65 -11.41
N GLU A 75 2.88 18.75 -11.30
CA GLU A 75 2.82 19.55 -10.07
C GLU A 75 2.25 18.74 -8.90
N VAL A 76 1.18 17.97 -9.15
CA VAL A 76 0.58 17.07 -8.14
C VAL A 76 1.59 16.03 -7.66
N LEU A 77 2.30 15.37 -8.58
CA LEU A 77 3.34 14.40 -8.23
C LEU A 77 4.47 15.03 -7.40
N GLN A 78 4.73 16.33 -7.59
CA GLN A 78 5.72 17.10 -6.84
C GLN A 78 5.19 17.68 -5.52
N SER A 79 3.91 17.49 -5.19
CA SER A 79 3.31 18.03 -3.97
C SER A 79 3.90 17.40 -2.71
N PRO A 80 3.90 18.12 -1.56
CA PRO A 80 4.39 17.58 -0.29
C PRO A 80 3.72 16.27 0.09
N PHE A 81 2.41 16.13 -0.16
CA PHE A 81 1.65 14.92 0.14
C PHE A 81 2.17 13.70 -0.63
N PHE A 82 2.34 13.83 -1.95
CA PHE A 82 2.84 12.75 -2.79
C PHE A 82 4.31 12.42 -2.51
N LYS A 83 5.15 13.44 -2.27
CA LYS A 83 6.56 13.26 -1.88
C LYS A 83 6.70 12.57 -0.52
N ALA A 84 5.89 12.95 0.47
CA ALA A 84 5.90 12.39 1.82
C ALA A 84 5.55 10.89 1.80
N ILE A 85 4.66 10.47 0.91
CA ILE A 85 4.31 9.05 0.72
C ILE A 85 5.49 8.28 0.11
N ARG A 86 6.07 8.78 -0.99
CA ARG A 86 7.18 8.10 -1.68
C ARG A 86 8.46 8.06 -0.84
N ALA A 87 8.74 9.11 -0.07
CA ALA A 87 9.94 9.18 0.79
C ALA A 87 9.95 8.11 1.89
N ARG A 88 8.78 7.59 2.26
CA ARG A 88 8.63 6.51 3.26
C ARG A 88 8.61 5.12 2.64
N GLN A 89 8.59 4.99 1.31
CA GLN A 89 8.57 3.70 0.65
C GLN A 89 9.98 3.10 0.50
N PRO A 90 10.15 1.77 0.67
CA PRO A 90 9.14 0.85 1.20
C PRO A 90 8.88 1.11 2.70
N TYR A 91 7.63 0.95 3.14
CA TYR A 91 7.25 1.24 4.53
C TYR A 91 7.84 0.26 5.54
N HIS A 92 8.32 -0.89 5.07
CA HIS A 92 8.91 -1.95 5.87
C HIS A 92 9.77 -2.88 5.00
N HIS A 93 10.69 -3.62 5.63
CA HIS A 93 11.59 -4.54 4.92
C HIS A 93 10.87 -5.80 4.41
N ASN A 94 9.91 -6.33 5.17
CA ASN A 94 8.98 -7.36 4.70
C ASN A 94 8.00 -6.76 3.69
N LEU A 95 8.26 -7.01 2.40
CA LEU A 95 7.47 -6.44 1.31
C LEU A 95 6.10 -7.10 1.11
N LEU A 96 5.79 -8.21 1.82
CA LEU A 96 4.43 -8.78 1.87
C LEU A 96 3.45 -7.93 2.69
N ARG A 97 3.96 -6.90 3.38
CA ARG A 97 3.19 -5.92 4.17
C ARG A 97 3.31 -4.51 3.60
N PRO A 98 2.90 -4.27 2.34
CA PRO A 98 3.25 -3.04 1.63
C PRO A 98 2.32 -1.84 1.93
N CYS A 99 1.21 -2.01 2.64
CA CYS A 99 0.16 -1.00 2.66
C CYS A 99 0.29 0.00 3.83
N MET A 100 0.35 1.30 3.54
CA MET A 100 0.34 2.34 4.57
C MET A 100 -1.00 2.50 5.32
N ILE A 101 -2.07 1.83 4.91
CA ILE A 101 -3.38 1.87 5.60
C ILE A 101 -3.49 0.72 6.60
N ILE A 102 -3.20 -0.50 6.17
CA ILE A 102 -3.57 -1.71 6.93
C ILE A 102 -2.38 -2.55 7.40
N ASP A 103 -1.18 -2.31 6.87
CA ASP A 103 0.05 -2.99 7.28
C ASP A 103 0.91 -2.09 8.16
N HIS A 104 1.02 -0.83 7.76
CA HIS A 104 1.74 0.21 8.47
C HIS A 104 0.87 1.46 8.64
N PRO A 105 -0.29 1.37 9.32
CA PRO A 105 -1.28 2.45 9.47
C PRO A 105 -0.70 3.78 9.96
N THR A 106 0.33 3.72 10.82
CA THR A 106 1.04 4.90 11.32
C THR A 106 1.61 5.78 10.19
N VAL A 107 2.00 5.17 9.07
CA VAL A 107 2.54 5.91 7.92
C VAL A 107 1.50 6.86 7.34
N LEU A 108 0.28 6.39 7.07
CA LEU A 108 -0.77 7.25 6.53
C LEU A 108 -1.13 8.36 7.52
N ARG A 109 -1.23 8.04 8.82
CA ARG A 109 -1.52 9.04 9.87
C ARG A 109 -0.48 10.16 9.89
N GLN A 110 0.81 9.82 9.80
CA GLN A 110 1.90 10.82 9.75
C GLN A 110 1.82 11.67 8.49
N VAL A 111 1.63 11.05 7.32
CA VAL A 111 1.49 11.77 6.05
C VAL A 111 0.30 12.74 6.09
N CYS A 112 -0.84 12.30 6.62
CA CYS A 112 -2.02 13.15 6.77
C CYS A 112 -1.77 14.30 7.76
N ALA A 113 -1.11 14.05 8.89
CA ALA A 113 -0.76 15.08 9.86
C ALA A 113 0.20 16.14 9.27
N GLU A 114 1.12 15.74 8.40
CA GLU A 114 2.10 16.64 7.75
C GLU A 114 1.50 17.45 6.60
N SER A 115 0.59 16.85 5.83
CA SER A 115 0.12 17.42 4.56
C SER A 115 -1.30 17.97 4.62
N ASN A 116 -2.03 17.70 5.70
CA ASN A 116 -3.41 18.11 5.95
C ASN A 116 -4.34 17.92 4.73
N PRO A 117 -4.41 16.72 4.13
CA PRO A 117 -5.28 16.47 2.99
C PRO A 117 -6.76 16.52 3.40
N TYR A 118 -7.62 16.92 2.47
CA TYR A 118 -9.06 16.85 2.66
C TYR A 118 -9.60 15.46 2.26
N PRO A 119 -10.63 14.94 2.95
CA PRO A 119 -11.27 13.69 2.57
C PRO A 119 -12.03 13.85 1.25
N THR A 120 -11.90 12.89 0.34
CA THR A 120 -12.55 12.89 -0.98
C THR A 120 -13.78 11.99 -1.04
N HIS A 121 -14.05 11.23 0.02
CA HIS A 121 -15.23 10.39 0.19
C HIS A 121 -15.74 10.53 1.63
N LEU A 122 -17.07 10.50 1.81
CA LEU A 122 -17.68 10.58 3.13
C LEU A 122 -17.19 9.45 4.05
N GLY A 123 -16.65 9.81 5.21
CA GLY A 123 -16.16 8.83 6.20
C GLY A 123 -14.75 8.32 5.92
N SER A 124 -14.02 8.83 4.91
CA SER A 124 -12.64 8.41 4.67
C SER A 124 -11.71 8.79 5.82
N GLU A 125 -12.03 9.84 6.58
CA GLU A 125 -11.32 10.24 7.80
C GLU A 125 -11.28 9.14 8.86
N ALA A 126 -12.22 8.18 8.84
CA ALA A 126 -12.28 7.09 9.81
C ALA A 126 -10.98 6.28 9.86
N VAL A 127 -10.30 6.10 8.72
CA VAL A 127 -9.06 5.29 8.64
C VAL A 127 -7.88 5.91 9.39
N VAL A 128 -7.92 7.22 9.65
CA VAL A 128 -6.92 7.95 10.44
C VAL A 128 -7.47 8.49 11.77
N THR A 129 -8.74 8.20 12.08
CA THR A 129 -9.39 8.63 13.33
C THR A 129 -9.99 7.45 14.09
N THR A 130 -11.25 7.11 13.82
CA THR A 130 -12.05 6.16 14.61
C THR A 130 -11.67 4.70 14.42
N LEU A 131 -11.08 4.33 13.28
CA LEU A 131 -10.65 2.95 12.98
C LEU A 131 -9.19 2.67 13.36
N CYS A 132 -8.47 3.64 13.93
CA CYS A 132 -7.03 3.50 14.18
C CYS A 132 -6.67 2.24 14.98
N GLY A 133 -7.33 2.00 16.11
CA GLY A 133 -7.04 0.84 16.95
C GLY A 133 -7.33 -0.50 16.25
N ALA A 134 -8.42 -0.57 15.47
CA ALA A 134 -8.77 -1.77 14.71
C ALA A 134 -7.74 -2.07 13.60
N LEU A 135 -7.26 -1.02 12.93
CA LEU A 135 -6.20 -1.15 11.92
C LEU A 135 -4.86 -1.55 12.53
N ASP A 136 -4.51 -1.02 13.70
CA ASP A 136 -3.28 -1.39 14.42
C ASP A 136 -3.33 -2.87 14.86
N GLN A 137 -4.48 -3.32 15.37
CA GLN A 137 -4.69 -4.72 15.74
C GLN A 137 -4.62 -5.64 14.51
N TYR A 138 -5.25 -5.23 13.40
CA TYR A 138 -5.21 -5.99 12.15
C TYR A 138 -3.79 -6.10 11.60
N ALA A 139 -3.04 -4.99 11.54
CA ALA A 139 -1.65 -4.96 11.11
C ALA A 139 -0.77 -5.90 11.94
N SER A 140 -0.96 -5.91 13.26
CA SER A 140 -0.26 -6.81 14.18
C SER A 140 -0.60 -8.28 13.93
N GLY A 141 -1.88 -8.62 13.72
CA GLY A 141 -2.27 -9.98 13.37
C GLY A 141 -1.67 -10.44 12.04
N VAL A 142 -1.66 -9.57 11.04
CA VAL A 142 -1.03 -9.83 9.73
C VAL A 142 0.48 -10.04 9.87
N ALA A 143 1.15 -9.26 10.73
CA ALA A 143 2.57 -9.43 11.03
C ALA A 143 2.88 -10.84 11.52
N GLN A 144 2.10 -11.32 12.50
CA GLN A 144 2.29 -12.66 13.09
C GLN A 144 2.21 -13.79 12.05
N GLU A 145 1.36 -13.63 11.03
CA GLU A 145 1.16 -14.63 9.99
C GLU A 145 2.16 -14.51 8.83
N LEU A 146 2.50 -13.28 8.40
CA LEU A 146 3.32 -13.06 7.21
C LEU A 146 4.83 -12.94 7.48
N ASP A 147 5.25 -12.63 8.70
CA ASP A 147 6.68 -12.53 9.03
C ASP A 147 7.42 -13.88 8.91
N PRO A 148 6.86 -15.00 9.41
CA PRO A 148 7.46 -16.32 9.18
C PRO A 148 7.51 -16.69 7.69
N GLN A 149 6.46 -16.36 6.93
CA GLN A 149 6.42 -16.64 5.49
C GLN A 149 7.44 -15.79 4.70
N TRP A 150 7.63 -14.54 5.08
CA TRP A 150 8.65 -13.69 4.48
C TRP A 150 10.04 -14.26 4.70
N GLN A 151 10.32 -14.69 5.93
CA GLN A 151 11.59 -15.30 6.28
C GLN A 151 11.85 -16.56 5.43
N SER A 152 10.90 -17.49 5.39
CA SER A 152 11.07 -18.76 4.70
C SER A 152 11.03 -18.64 3.16
N ASN A 153 10.05 -17.90 2.61
CA ASN A 153 9.80 -17.90 1.16
C ASN A 153 10.58 -16.83 0.38
N PHE A 154 11.16 -15.85 1.09
CA PHE A 154 11.91 -14.76 0.45
C PHE A 154 13.33 -14.69 1.00
N VAL A 155 13.52 -14.49 2.30
CA VAL A 155 14.88 -14.26 2.85
C VAL A 155 15.77 -15.49 2.70
N GLU A 156 15.30 -16.67 3.11
CA GLU A 156 16.05 -17.93 3.02
C GLU A 156 16.28 -18.39 1.57
N GLU A 157 15.34 -18.07 0.68
CA GLU A 157 15.44 -18.28 -0.78
C GLU A 157 16.36 -17.24 -1.47
N GLY A 158 17.01 -16.36 -0.70
CA GLY A 158 17.97 -15.38 -1.22
C GLY A 158 17.33 -14.23 -1.98
N PHE A 159 16.06 -13.90 -1.71
CA PHE A 159 15.38 -12.77 -2.32
C PHE A 159 16.13 -11.47 -2.02
N VAL A 160 16.59 -10.82 -3.08
CA VAL A 160 17.16 -9.48 -3.01
C VAL A 160 16.10 -8.51 -3.53
N PRO A 161 15.62 -7.58 -2.68
CA PRO A 161 14.72 -6.53 -3.15
C PRO A 161 15.39 -5.77 -4.29
N THR A 162 14.72 -5.67 -5.42
CA THR A 162 15.19 -4.85 -6.54
C THR A 162 15.21 -3.39 -6.08
N MET A 163 16.37 -2.88 -5.66
CA MET A 163 16.49 -1.50 -5.20
C MET A 163 16.61 -0.53 -6.38
N LYS A 164 15.73 0.48 -6.34
CA LYS A 164 15.82 1.83 -6.93
C LYS A 164 16.03 1.95 -8.45
N LEU A 165 14.95 2.32 -9.15
CA LEU A 165 15.03 3.37 -10.17
C LEU A 165 14.85 4.72 -9.48
#